data_AF-A0A936AN60-F1
#
_entry.id   AF-A0A936AN60-F1
#
_cell.length_a   1.000
_cell.length_b   1.000
_cell.length_c   1.000
_cell.angle_alpha   90.00
_cell.angle_beta   90.00
_cell.angle_gamma   90.00
#
_symmetry.space_group_name_H-M   'P 1'
#
loop_
_entity.id
_entity.type
_entity.pdbx_description
1 polymer ?
#
loop_
_entity_poly.entity_id
_entity_poly.type
_entity_poly.pdbx_seq_one_letter_code
_entity_poly.pdbx_strand_id
1 'polypeptide(L)'
;MLKWAIENDQTWQPKYYLALIHLSRNDDLQAWKLLNECGNKPDYAPFYAARSELAAKLNKNNESLADLNRAREIDPGQWRYGRSLVTYYTNTVKQYPKAVEVARSYFSKEPRNYQIGLLLAKSLLLDGQYLECAGHLSKLNVLPYEGASEGVQMYREAHLMLALAAIKSGDYPDALAHISDSRLWPENLGAGKPYQEDIDERPADWLQSIAAEKLKKTGESKSALNRIVAFNKQGASINTLISAMALKKLGRQAEAQKLMNDWVVRDKSRLAQWAMRLFQGRPADDLMADDSNFRVIRECIKLGL
;
A
#
# COMPACT_ATOMS: atom_id res chain seq x y z
N MET A 1 35.14 -29.33 -1.52
CA MET A 1 35.69 -28.41 -2.54
C MET A 1 35.71 -26.96 -2.07
N LEU A 2 34.57 -26.28 -1.84
CA LEU A 2 34.59 -24.85 -1.43
C LEU A 2 35.26 -24.58 -0.08
N LYS A 3 35.06 -25.43 0.94
CA LYS A 3 35.76 -25.30 2.24
C LYS A 3 37.29 -25.37 2.08
N TRP A 4 37.77 -26.32 1.28
CA TRP A 4 39.19 -26.43 0.94
C TRP A 4 39.69 -25.18 0.21
N ALA A 5 38.92 -24.64 -0.74
CA ALA A 5 39.29 -23.40 -1.43
C ALA A 5 39.40 -22.20 -0.46
N ILE A 6 38.53 -22.10 0.55
CA ILE A 6 38.61 -21.05 1.58
C ILE A 6 39.88 -21.17 2.43
N GLU A 7 40.40 -22.38 2.65
CA GLU A 7 41.64 -22.60 3.41
C GLU A 7 42.89 -22.25 2.60
N ASN A 8 42.81 -22.31 1.27
CA ASN A 8 43.96 -22.15 0.38
C ASN A 8 43.94 -20.83 -0.41
N ASP A 9 42.82 -20.11 -0.39
CA ASP A 9 42.63 -18.83 -1.08
C ASP A 9 41.91 -17.81 -0.18
N GLN A 10 42.41 -16.58 -0.16
CA GLN A 10 41.85 -15.45 0.60
C GLN A 10 40.88 -14.59 -0.22
N THR A 11 40.59 -14.96 -1.47
CA THR A 11 39.55 -14.34 -2.29
C THR A 11 38.15 -14.53 -1.67
N TRP A 12 37.22 -13.64 -2.02
CA TRP A 12 35.88 -13.62 -1.42
C TRP A 12 34.92 -14.62 -2.09
N GLN A 13 35.20 -15.04 -3.33
CA GLN A 13 34.31 -15.84 -4.17
C GLN A 13 33.98 -17.21 -3.55
N PRO A 14 34.95 -18.00 -3.03
CA PRO A 14 34.64 -19.29 -2.41
C PRO A 14 33.70 -19.18 -1.21
N LYS A 15 33.88 -18.14 -0.37
CA LYS A 15 33.00 -17.84 0.77
C LYS A 15 31.61 -17.43 0.30
N TYR A 16 31.53 -16.55 -0.70
CA TYR A 16 30.24 -16.13 -1.27
C TYR A 16 29.45 -17.31 -1.83
N TYR A 17 30.07 -18.17 -2.66
CA TYR A 17 29.38 -19.34 -3.21
C TYR A 17 28.97 -20.33 -2.13
N LEU A 18 29.81 -20.55 -1.11
CA LEU A 18 29.43 -21.40 0.00
C LEU A 18 28.26 -20.80 0.79
N ALA A 19 28.23 -19.48 0.99
CA ALA A 19 27.11 -18.80 1.64
C ALA A 19 25.80 -18.97 0.86
N LEU A 20 25.82 -18.88 -0.48
CA LEU A 20 24.64 -19.14 -1.31
C LEU A 20 24.12 -20.58 -1.16
N ILE A 21 25.00 -21.56 -0.96
CA ILE A 21 24.61 -22.95 -0.67
C ILE A 21 23.99 -23.08 0.72
N HIS A 22 24.49 -22.35 1.72
CA HIS A 22 23.86 -22.33 3.04
C HIS A 22 22.48 -21.66 2.99
N LEU A 23 22.33 -20.56 2.24
CA LEU A 23 21.05 -19.90 2.00
C LEU A 23 20.01 -20.84 1.37
N SER A 24 20.39 -21.61 0.35
CA SER A 24 19.46 -22.56 -0.29
C SER A 24 19.02 -23.71 0.64
N ARG A 25 19.72 -23.90 1.76
CA ARG A 25 19.41 -24.88 2.81
C ARG A 25 18.78 -24.24 4.05
N ASN A 26 18.41 -22.95 3.99
CA ASN A 26 17.89 -22.16 5.11
C ASN A 26 18.85 -22.06 6.31
N ASP A 27 20.15 -22.24 6.09
CA ASP A 27 21.19 -22.06 7.11
C ASP A 27 21.69 -20.60 7.11
N ASP A 28 20.77 -19.72 7.50
CA ASP A 28 20.92 -18.27 7.43
C ASP A 28 22.10 -17.76 8.28
N LEU A 29 22.34 -18.36 9.45
CA LEU A 29 23.40 -17.93 10.36
C LEU A 29 24.78 -18.24 9.79
N GLN A 30 24.96 -19.42 9.20
CA GLN A 30 26.24 -19.78 8.59
C GLN A 30 26.48 -18.99 7.30
N ALA A 31 25.44 -18.76 6.49
CA ALA A 31 25.52 -17.85 5.35
C ALA A 31 25.93 -16.44 5.79
N TRP A 32 25.30 -15.90 6.84
CA TRP A 32 25.59 -14.58 7.36
C TRP A 32 27.05 -14.44 7.82
N LYS A 33 27.57 -15.44 8.52
CA LYS A 33 28.98 -15.49 8.93
C LYS A 33 29.91 -15.41 7.72
N LEU A 34 29.71 -16.27 6.71
CA LEU A 34 30.55 -16.32 5.51
C LEU A 34 30.51 -15.00 4.71
N LEU A 35 29.33 -14.38 4.58
CA LEU A 35 29.17 -13.10 3.88
C LEU A 35 29.83 -11.94 4.65
N ASN A 36 29.81 -11.95 5.98
CA ASN A 36 30.51 -10.93 6.76
C ASN A 36 32.02 -11.07 6.72
N GLU A 37 32.55 -12.29 6.69
CA GLU A 37 33.98 -12.52 6.52
C GLU A 37 34.55 -11.98 5.20
N CYS A 38 33.69 -11.76 4.20
CA CYS A 38 34.08 -11.11 2.94
C CYS A 38 34.26 -9.58 3.09
N GLY A 39 33.68 -8.97 4.13
CA GLY A 39 33.72 -7.51 4.34
C GLY A 39 33.19 -6.74 3.13
N ASN A 40 33.84 -5.62 2.80
CA ASN A 40 33.52 -4.81 1.61
C ASN A 40 34.54 -5.02 0.47
N LYS A 41 35.22 -6.18 0.45
CA LYS A 41 36.18 -6.55 -0.60
C LYS A 41 35.52 -6.83 -1.97
N PRO A 42 34.31 -7.44 -2.05
CA PRO A 42 33.71 -7.72 -3.34
C PRO A 42 33.43 -6.45 -4.13
N ASP A 43 33.85 -6.42 -5.40
CA ASP A 43 33.44 -5.42 -6.39
C ASP A 43 32.35 -6.01 -7.29
N TYR A 44 31.24 -6.39 -6.66
CA TYR A 44 30.14 -7.10 -7.30
C TYR A 44 28.83 -6.72 -6.62
N ALA A 45 28.03 -5.84 -7.22
CA ALA A 45 26.80 -5.33 -6.62
C ALA A 45 25.83 -6.43 -6.13
N PRO A 46 25.63 -7.56 -6.84
CA PRO A 46 24.77 -8.65 -6.37
C PRO A 46 25.25 -9.33 -5.07
N PHE A 47 26.54 -9.26 -4.73
CA PHE A 47 27.03 -9.72 -3.43
C PHE A 47 26.35 -8.93 -2.29
N TYR A 48 26.38 -7.60 -2.38
CA TYR A 48 25.80 -6.74 -1.35
C TYR A 48 24.27 -6.84 -1.35
N ALA A 49 23.63 -6.95 -2.51
CA ALA A 49 22.19 -7.19 -2.56
C ALA A 49 21.78 -8.48 -1.82
N ALA A 50 22.52 -9.58 -2.01
CA ALA A 50 22.27 -10.85 -1.32
C ALA A 50 22.53 -10.74 0.20
N ARG A 51 23.63 -10.08 0.61
CA ARG A 51 23.93 -9.87 2.03
C ARG A 51 22.90 -8.96 2.71
N SER A 52 22.41 -7.94 2.01
CA SER A 52 21.31 -7.09 2.47
C SER A 52 20.03 -7.88 2.72
N GLU A 53 19.63 -8.74 1.77
CA GLU A 53 18.41 -9.54 1.91
C GLU A 53 18.48 -10.46 3.13
N LEU A 54 19.63 -11.12 3.32
CA LEU A 54 19.88 -11.92 4.52
C LEU A 54 19.89 -11.07 5.80
N ALA A 55 20.51 -9.88 5.77
CA ALA A 55 20.50 -8.95 6.89
C ALA A 55 19.06 -8.60 7.29
N ALA A 56 18.20 -8.24 6.32
CA ALA A 56 16.79 -7.92 6.57
C ALA A 56 16.04 -9.13 7.17
N LYS A 57 16.26 -10.35 6.65
CA LYS A 57 15.69 -11.59 7.21
C LYS A 57 16.09 -11.82 8.67
N LEU A 58 17.31 -11.42 9.05
CA LEU A 58 17.85 -11.51 10.41
C LEU A 58 17.56 -10.27 11.27
N ASN A 59 16.66 -9.37 10.84
CA ASN A 59 16.31 -8.11 11.51
C ASN A 59 17.51 -7.14 11.69
N LYS A 60 18.48 -7.20 10.79
CA LYS A 60 19.69 -6.36 10.73
C LYS A 60 19.52 -5.20 9.76
N ASN A 61 18.58 -4.32 10.08
CA ASN A 61 18.11 -3.28 9.16
C ASN A 61 19.18 -2.25 8.79
N ASN A 62 20.14 -1.96 9.67
CA ASN A 62 21.21 -0.99 9.38
C ASN A 62 22.23 -1.59 8.40
N GLU A 63 22.61 -2.85 8.62
CA GLU A 63 23.50 -3.60 7.74
C GLU A 63 22.86 -3.79 6.36
N SER A 64 21.56 -4.11 6.31
CA SER A 64 20.79 -4.16 5.06
C SER A 64 20.88 -2.85 4.28
N LEU A 65 20.62 -1.71 4.93
CA LEU A 65 20.69 -0.41 4.27
C LEU A 65 22.11 -0.08 3.77
N ALA A 66 23.14 -0.37 4.56
CA ALA A 66 24.53 -0.15 4.15
C ALA A 66 24.88 -0.95 2.88
N ASP A 67 24.47 -2.21 2.82
CA ASP A 67 24.68 -3.07 1.67
C ASP A 67 23.87 -2.64 0.44
N LEU A 68 22.61 -2.20 0.60
CA LEU A 68 21.83 -1.64 -0.51
C LEU A 68 22.47 -0.39 -1.09
N ASN A 69 22.98 0.50 -0.24
CA ASN A 69 23.70 1.69 -0.69
C ASN A 69 24.98 1.30 -1.43
N ARG A 70 25.72 0.30 -0.94
CA ARG A 70 26.92 -0.19 -1.61
C ARG A 70 26.62 -0.83 -2.96
N ALA A 71 25.55 -1.62 -3.06
CA ALA A 71 25.11 -2.19 -4.33
C ALA A 71 24.78 -1.10 -5.36
N ARG A 72 24.06 -0.04 -4.92
CA ARG A 72 23.75 1.13 -5.75
C ARG A 72 25.00 1.91 -6.18
N GLU A 73 26.01 2.03 -5.31
CA GLU A 73 27.27 2.70 -5.67
C GLU A 73 28.03 1.96 -6.77
N ILE A 74 28.08 0.62 -6.69
CA ILE A 74 28.79 -0.22 -7.66
C ILE A 74 28.06 -0.24 -9.00
N ASP A 75 26.73 -0.35 -8.99
CA ASP A 75 25.93 -0.35 -10.22
C ASP A 75 24.67 0.54 -10.07
N PRO A 76 24.82 1.86 -10.30
CA PRO A 76 23.75 2.85 -10.11
C PRO A 76 22.66 2.79 -11.18
N GLY A 77 22.85 2.00 -12.25
CA GLY A 77 21.88 1.80 -13.31
C GLY A 77 20.86 0.70 -12.98
N GLN A 78 21.19 -0.23 -12.09
CA GLN A 78 20.29 -1.36 -11.80
C GLN A 78 19.10 -0.95 -10.95
N TRP A 79 17.93 -0.88 -11.60
CA TRP A 79 16.67 -0.56 -10.95
C TRP A 79 16.30 -1.49 -9.78
N ARG A 80 16.79 -2.74 -9.78
CA ARG A 80 16.51 -3.71 -8.70
C ARG A 80 17.01 -3.22 -7.34
N TYR A 81 18.15 -2.52 -7.29
CA TYR A 81 18.64 -1.93 -6.05
C TYR A 81 17.80 -0.73 -5.62
N GLY A 82 17.31 0.05 -6.59
CA GLY A 82 16.30 1.07 -6.36
C GLY A 82 15.01 0.51 -5.75
N ARG A 83 14.48 -0.59 -6.31
CA ARG A 83 13.32 -1.30 -5.75
C ARG A 83 13.56 -1.73 -4.31
N SER A 84 14.71 -2.31 -4.00
CA SER A 84 15.03 -2.75 -2.64
C SER A 84 15.15 -1.57 -1.67
N LEU A 85 15.77 -0.47 -2.08
CA LEU A 85 15.86 0.76 -1.27
C LEU A 85 14.50 1.40 -1.02
N VAL A 86 13.65 1.51 -2.06
CA VAL A 86 12.28 2.02 -1.90
C VAL A 86 11.51 1.14 -0.92
N THR A 87 11.59 -0.18 -1.09
CA THR A 87 10.92 -1.14 -0.19
C THR A 87 11.39 -1.00 1.25
N TYR A 88 12.70 -0.81 1.47
CA TYR A 88 13.26 -0.54 2.79
C TYR A 88 12.65 0.75 3.40
N TYR A 89 12.63 1.84 2.63
CA TYR A 89 12.10 3.11 3.11
C TYR A 89 10.59 3.09 3.34
N THR A 90 9.80 2.36 2.53
CA THR A 90 8.35 2.26 2.73
C THR A 90 7.95 1.30 3.84
N ASN A 91 8.58 0.12 3.91
CA ASN A 91 8.07 -0.98 4.73
C ASN A 91 8.85 -1.14 6.05
N THR A 92 10.17 -0.91 6.04
CA THR A 92 11.02 -1.14 7.21
C THR A 92 11.07 0.08 8.11
N VAL A 93 11.42 1.25 7.57
CA VAL A 93 11.64 2.47 8.37
C VAL A 93 10.55 3.52 8.21
N LYS A 94 9.60 3.33 7.28
CA LYS A 94 8.46 4.23 7.00
C LYS A 94 8.87 5.70 6.77
N GLN A 95 9.99 5.90 6.07
CA GLN A 95 10.49 7.21 5.65
C GLN A 95 10.01 7.51 4.22
N TYR A 96 8.73 7.81 4.08
CA TYR A 96 8.07 8.00 2.78
C TYR A 96 8.70 9.08 1.88
N PRO A 97 9.16 10.24 2.40
CA PRO A 97 9.83 11.24 1.55
C PRO A 97 11.09 10.69 0.88
N LYS A 98 11.88 9.86 1.60
CA LYS A 98 13.07 9.21 1.02
C LYS A 98 12.69 8.13 0.02
N ALA A 99 11.59 7.41 0.26
CA ALA A 99 11.07 6.44 -0.70
C ALA A 99 10.71 7.12 -2.02
N VAL A 100 10.03 8.29 -1.96
CA VAL A 100 9.70 9.10 -3.13
C VAL A 100 10.97 9.56 -3.85
N GLU A 101 11.96 10.09 -3.13
CA GLU A 101 13.24 10.54 -3.71
C GLU A 101 13.94 9.42 -4.50
N VAL A 102 14.10 8.26 -3.87
CA VAL A 102 14.76 7.10 -4.51
C VAL A 102 13.94 6.60 -5.69
N ALA A 103 12.63 6.40 -5.53
CA ALA A 103 11.77 5.91 -6.59
C ALA A 103 11.78 6.84 -7.81
N ARG A 104 11.73 8.16 -7.57
CA ARG A 104 11.78 9.18 -8.62
C ARG A 104 13.12 9.18 -9.35
N SER A 105 14.23 9.12 -8.60
CA SER A 105 15.57 9.05 -9.19
C SER A 105 15.73 7.86 -10.12
N TYR A 106 15.32 6.66 -9.70
CA TYR A 106 15.38 5.47 -10.54
C TYR A 106 14.39 5.50 -11.70
N PHE A 107 13.16 5.97 -11.49
CA PHE A 107 12.16 6.07 -12.55
C PHE A 107 12.60 7.02 -13.66
N SER A 108 13.27 8.12 -13.31
CA SER A 108 13.78 9.09 -14.31
C SER A 108 14.79 8.49 -15.29
N LYS A 109 15.54 7.46 -14.85
CA LYS A 109 16.52 6.74 -15.68
C LYS A 109 15.88 5.64 -16.53
N GLU A 110 14.82 5.01 -16.02
CA GLU A 110 14.06 3.98 -16.72
C GLU A 110 12.54 4.27 -16.76
N PRO A 111 12.07 5.29 -17.51
CA PRO A 111 10.65 5.68 -17.48
C PRO A 111 9.68 4.61 -17.99
N ARG A 112 10.18 3.60 -18.73
CA ARG A 112 9.40 2.46 -19.22
C ARG A 112 9.27 1.33 -18.19
N ASN A 113 10.01 1.40 -17.08
CA ASN A 113 9.97 0.38 -16.04
C ASN A 113 8.76 0.61 -15.13
N TYR A 114 7.65 -0.03 -15.48
CA TYR A 114 6.40 0.11 -14.73
C TYR A 114 6.51 -0.41 -13.29
N GLN A 115 7.47 -1.29 -12.97
CA GLN A 115 7.65 -1.80 -11.61
C GLN A 115 8.19 -0.71 -10.67
N ILE A 116 9.17 0.08 -11.14
CA ILE A 116 9.59 1.29 -10.42
C ILE A 116 8.51 2.36 -10.47
N GLY A 117 7.78 2.48 -11.59
CA GLY A 117 6.66 3.41 -11.70
C GLY A 117 5.57 3.16 -10.66
N LEU A 118 5.18 1.91 -10.41
CA LEU A 118 4.22 1.55 -9.36
C LEU A 118 4.78 1.81 -7.96
N LEU A 119 6.07 1.57 -7.73
CA LEU A 119 6.73 1.89 -6.47
C LEU A 119 6.78 3.41 -6.20
N LEU A 120 6.95 4.23 -7.24
CA LEU A 120 6.84 5.68 -7.14
C LEU A 120 5.41 6.08 -6.76
N ALA A 121 4.39 5.53 -7.43
CA ALA A 121 2.98 5.77 -7.09
C ALA A 121 2.68 5.42 -5.62
N LYS A 122 3.13 4.24 -5.18
CA LYS A 122 2.95 3.79 -3.79
C LYS A 122 3.65 4.71 -2.79
N SER A 123 4.86 5.15 -3.11
CA SER A 123 5.62 6.08 -2.25
C SER A 123 4.92 7.43 -2.15
N LEU A 124 4.43 7.98 -3.26
CA LEU A 124 3.66 9.23 -3.30
C LEU A 124 2.37 9.11 -2.49
N LEU A 125 1.64 7.99 -2.63
CA LEU A 125 0.42 7.72 -1.88
C LEU A 125 0.68 7.68 -0.37
N LEU A 126 1.70 6.96 0.07
CA LEU A 126 2.06 6.84 1.49
C LEU A 126 2.59 8.15 2.08
N ASP A 127 3.25 8.98 1.26
CA ASP A 127 3.72 10.32 1.65
C ASP A 127 2.60 11.38 1.64
N GLY A 128 1.38 11.02 1.22
CA GLY A 128 0.24 11.93 1.15
C GLY A 128 0.21 12.85 -0.07
N GLN A 129 1.09 12.62 -1.06
CA GLN A 129 1.15 13.37 -2.32
C GLN A 129 0.12 12.85 -3.32
N TYR A 130 -1.17 12.90 -2.93
CA TYR A 130 -2.27 12.26 -3.65
C TYR A 130 -2.47 12.77 -5.09
N LEU A 131 -2.34 14.09 -5.30
CA LEU A 131 -2.49 14.70 -6.63
C LEU A 131 -1.41 14.21 -7.60
N GLU A 132 -0.16 14.17 -7.13
CA GLU A 132 0.95 13.68 -7.94
C GLU A 132 0.82 12.17 -8.19
N CYS A 133 0.41 11.40 -7.17
CA CYS A 133 0.15 9.96 -7.30
C CYS A 133 -0.89 9.67 -8.40
N ALA A 134 -2.04 10.34 -8.35
CA ALA A 134 -3.10 10.19 -9.34
C ALA A 134 -2.60 10.56 -10.75
N GLY A 135 -1.96 11.73 -10.90
CA GLY A 135 -1.44 12.20 -12.19
C GLY A 135 -0.33 11.31 -12.77
N HIS A 136 0.49 10.69 -11.92
CA HIS A 136 1.50 9.71 -12.33
C HIS A 136 0.85 8.40 -12.79
N LEU A 137 -0.12 7.87 -12.05
CA LEU A 137 -0.85 6.65 -12.42
C LEU A 137 -1.66 6.82 -13.71
N SER A 138 -2.23 7.99 -13.98
CA SER A 138 -2.93 8.26 -15.26
C SER A 138 -2.02 8.18 -16.49
N LYS A 139 -0.70 8.32 -16.32
CA LYS A 139 0.29 8.32 -17.41
C LYS A 139 1.10 7.03 -17.47
N LEU A 140 1.16 6.28 -16.37
CA LEU A 140 1.93 5.05 -16.27
C LEU A 140 1.29 3.95 -17.11
N ASN A 141 2.09 3.22 -17.89
CA ASN A 141 1.61 2.06 -18.64
C ASN A 141 2.12 0.76 -18.01
N VAL A 142 1.22 0.03 -17.36
CA VAL A 142 1.47 -1.23 -16.67
C VAL A 142 1.07 -2.38 -17.59
N LEU A 143 1.99 -3.33 -17.80
CA LEU A 143 1.69 -4.53 -18.56
C LEU A 143 0.71 -5.41 -17.76
N PRO A 144 -0.33 -6.00 -18.38
CA PRO A 144 -1.23 -6.92 -17.69
C PRO A 144 -0.48 -8.14 -17.14
N TYR A 145 -0.77 -8.50 -15.89
CA TYR A 145 -0.31 -9.74 -15.26
C TYR A 145 -1.34 -10.23 -14.22
N GLU A 146 -1.26 -11.50 -13.83
CA GLU A 146 -2.16 -12.07 -12.83
C GLU A 146 -2.05 -11.32 -11.50
N GLY A 147 -3.17 -10.77 -11.02
CA GLY A 147 -3.19 -9.99 -9.78
C GLY A 147 -2.75 -8.53 -9.91
N ALA A 148 -2.70 -7.95 -11.12
CA ALA A 148 -2.33 -6.55 -11.37
C ALA A 148 -3.35 -5.50 -10.86
N SER A 149 -3.91 -5.65 -9.66
CA SER A 149 -4.92 -4.75 -9.10
C SER A 149 -4.34 -3.55 -8.34
N GLU A 150 -3.06 -3.60 -7.94
CA GLU A 150 -2.44 -2.59 -7.08
C GLU A 150 -2.49 -1.19 -7.69
N GLY A 151 -2.21 -1.04 -8.99
CA GLY A 151 -2.27 0.24 -9.68
C GLY A 151 -3.65 0.90 -9.60
N VAL A 152 -4.71 0.15 -9.92
CA VAL A 152 -6.09 0.64 -9.87
C VAL A 152 -6.52 0.95 -8.43
N GLN A 153 -6.10 0.14 -7.45
CA GLN A 153 -6.38 0.39 -6.04
C GLN A 153 -5.74 1.68 -5.54
N MET A 154 -4.46 1.94 -5.90
CA MET A 154 -3.78 3.18 -5.56
C MET A 154 -4.40 4.39 -6.24
N TYR A 155 -4.82 4.27 -7.51
CA TYR A 155 -5.49 5.33 -8.26
C TYR A 155 -6.79 5.74 -7.56
N ARG A 156 -7.61 4.74 -7.23
CA ARG A 156 -8.86 4.93 -6.49
C ARG A 156 -8.61 5.56 -5.13
N GLU A 157 -7.64 5.06 -4.36
CA GLU A 157 -7.32 5.61 -3.04
C GLU A 157 -6.87 7.07 -3.11
N ALA A 158 -5.98 7.41 -4.05
CA ALA A 158 -5.51 8.78 -4.25
C ALA A 158 -6.67 9.74 -4.52
N HIS A 159 -7.59 9.37 -5.40
CA HIS A 159 -8.77 10.18 -5.70
C HIS A 159 -9.75 10.29 -4.52
N LEU A 160 -9.97 9.22 -3.75
CA LEU A 160 -10.81 9.30 -2.55
C LEU A 160 -10.19 10.21 -1.46
N MET A 161 -8.85 10.21 -1.33
CA MET A 161 -8.15 11.11 -0.41
C MET A 161 -8.21 12.57 -0.88
N LEU A 162 -8.10 12.83 -2.18
CA LEU A 162 -8.32 14.17 -2.74
C LEU A 162 -9.76 14.64 -2.53
N ALA A 163 -10.74 13.77 -2.73
CA ALA A 163 -12.15 14.08 -2.46
C ALA A 163 -12.39 14.42 -0.98
N LEU A 164 -11.75 13.71 -0.05
CA LEU A 164 -11.81 14.03 1.39
C LEU A 164 -11.24 15.43 1.68
N ALA A 165 -10.10 15.77 1.09
CA ALA A 165 -9.49 17.10 1.24
C ALA A 165 -10.38 18.21 0.67
N ALA A 166 -11.03 17.97 -0.48
CA ALA A 166 -11.97 18.88 -1.11
C ALA A 166 -13.24 19.05 -0.25
N ILE A 167 -13.82 17.97 0.30
CA ILE A 167 -14.96 18.05 1.24
C ILE A 167 -14.60 18.89 2.46
N LYS A 168 -13.41 18.69 3.02
CA LYS A 168 -12.93 19.41 4.20
C LYS A 168 -12.78 20.91 3.94
N SER A 169 -12.31 21.28 2.76
CA SER A 169 -12.15 22.69 2.35
C SER A 169 -13.45 23.33 1.87
N GLY A 170 -14.52 22.54 1.68
CA GLY A 170 -15.82 23.02 1.19
C GLY A 170 -15.94 23.07 -0.33
N ASP A 171 -14.94 22.59 -1.06
CA ASP A 171 -14.99 22.45 -2.52
C ASP A 171 -15.71 21.16 -2.92
N TYR A 172 -17.04 21.18 -2.80
CA TYR A 172 -17.87 20.03 -3.15
C TYR A 172 -17.87 19.68 -4.64
N PRO A 173 -17.82 20.64 -5.60
CA PRO A 173 -17.63 20.32 -7.01
C PRO A 173 -16.36 19.51 -7.27
N ASP A 174 -15.22 19.92 -6.73
CA ASP A 174 -13.95 19.20 -6.89
C ASP A 174 -14.00 17.83 -6.21
N ALA A 175 -14.61 17.75 -5.01
CA ALA A 175 -14.83 16.48 -4.35
C ALA A 175 -15.62 15.48 -5.21
N LEU A 176 -16.70 15.95 -5.86
CA LEU A 176 -17.52 15.11 -6.74
C LEU A 176 -16.77 14.68 -8.00
N ALA A 177 -15.90 15.54 -8.55
CA ALA A 177 -15.03 15.19 -9.67
C ALA A 177 -14.07 14.05 -9.28
N HIS A 178 -13.37 14.17 -8.16
CA HIS A 178 -12.48 13.12 -7.68
C HIS A 178 -13.21 11.83 -7.26
N ILE A 179 -14.41 11.93 -6.70
CA ILE A 179 -15.25 10.75 -6.45
C ILE A 179 -15.58 10.05 -7.78
N SER A 180 -15.89 10.79 -8.84
CA SER A 180 -16.13 10.23 -10.18
C SER A 180 -14.87 9.55 -10.73
N ASP A 181 -13.71 10.22 -10.62
CA ASP A 181 -12.43 9.64 -11.05
C ASP A 181 -12.10 8.35 -10.31
N SER A 182 -12.40 8.28 -9.00
CA SER A 182 -12.15 7.08 -8.19
C SER A 182 -12.94 5.84 -8.65
N ARG A 183 -14.00 6.02 -9.45
CA ARG A 183 -14.80 4.95 -10.05
C ARG A 183 -14.28 4.49 -11.41
N LEU A 184 -13.35 5.23 -12.01
CA LEU A 184 -12.74 4.83 -13.27
C LEU A 184 -11.89 3.57 -13.06
N TRP A 185 -11.75 2.81 -14.14
CA TRP A 185 -10.91 1.63 -14.19
C TRP A 185 -9.90 1.79 -15.34
N PRO A 186 -8.79 2.54 -15.11
CA PRO A 186 -7.89 2.90 -16.19
C PRO A 186 -7.19 1.67 -16.79
N GLU A 187 -7.40 1.42 -18.09
CA GLU A 187 -6.85 0.24 -18.79
C GLU A 187 -5.32 0.24 -18.81
N ASN A 188 -4.70 1.43 -18.82
CA ASN A 188 -3.25 1.60 -18.75
C ASN A 188 -2.63 1.06 -17.44
N LEU A 189 -3.44 0.72 -16.43
CA LEU A 189 -2.96 0.13 -15.18
C LEU A 189 -2.97 -1.42 -15.19
N GLY A 190 -3.27 -2.04 -16.34
CA GLY A 190 -3.04 -3.47 -16.58
C GLY A 190 -4.01 -4.43 -15.87
N ALA A 191 -4.98 -3.91 -15.11
CA ALA A 191 -5.98 -4.70 -14.42
C ALA A 191 -7.22 -4.92 -15.30
N GLY A 192 -7.68 -6.16 -15.45
CA GLY A 192 -9.00 -6.41 -16.03
C GLY A 192 -10.12 -5.85 -15.13
N LYS A 193 -11.09 -5.16 -15.72
CA LYS A 193 -12.23 -4.60 -14.97
C LYS A 193 -13.16 -5.73 -14.48
N PRO A 194 -13.45 -5.85 -13.18
CA PRO A 194 -14.44 -6.78 -12.66
C PRO A 194 -15.86 -6.45 -13.16
N TYR A 195 -16.78 -7.39 -12.98
CA TYR A 195 -18.21 -7.09 -13.15
C TYR A 195 -18.64 -5.98 -12.20
N GLN A 196 -19.59 -5.15 -12.62
CA GLN A 196 -19.96 -3.94 -11.89
C GLN A 196 -20.48 -4.24 -10.48
N GLU A 197 -21.18 -5.35 -10.32
CA GLU A 197 -21.69 -5.89 -9.06
C GLU A 197 -20.60 -6.31 -8.07
N ASP A 198 -19.38 -6.59 -8.55
CA ASP A 198 -18.24 -7.00 -7.71
C ASP A 198 -17.39 -5.82 -7.22
N ILE A 199 -17.58 -4.64 -7.81
CA ILE A 199 -16.87 -3.41 -7.48
C ILE A 199 -17.50 -2.78 -6.24
N ASP A 200 -16.80 -2.87 -5.12
CA ASP A 200 -17.25 -2.28 -3.86
C ASP A 200 -17.01 -0.77 -3.85
N GLU A 201 -18.02 0.02 -4.22
CA GLU A 201 -17.96 1.49 -4.27
C GLU A 201 -18.36 2.18 -2.95
N ARG A 202 -18.58 1.44 -1.87
CA ARG A 202 -19.11 2.00 -0.61
C ARG A 202 -18.35 3.23 -0.07
N PRO A 203 -17.00 3.29 -0.10
CA PRO A 203 -16.27 4.51 0.26
C PRO A 203 -16.61 5.71 -0.64
N ALA A 204 -16.72 5.52 -1.96
CA ALA A 204 -17.05 6.59 -2.90
C ALA A 204 -18.48 7.09 -2.70
N ASP A 205 -19.43 6.16 -2.51
CA ASP A 205 -20.82 6.51 -2.21
C ASP A 205 -20.97 7.21 -0.86
N TRP A 206 -20.17 6.83 0.14
CA TRP A 206 -20.15 7.50 1.44
C TRP A 206 -19.73 8.97 1.31
N LEU A 207 -18.59 9.23 0.65
CA LEU A 207 -18.13 10.60 0.40
C LEU A 207 -19.11 11.40 -0.47
N GLN A 208 -19.73 10.77 -1.48
CA GLN A 208 -20.76 11.39 -2.28
C GLN A 208 -21.97 11.79 -1.43
N SER A 209 -22.39 10.95 -0.48
CA SER A 209 -23.50 11.27 0.41
C SER A 209 -23.21 12.50 1.27
N ILE A 210 -21.97 12.64 1.76
CA ILE A 210 -21.53 13.79 2.55
C ILE A 210 -21.52 15.07 1.71
N ALA A 211 -20.91 15.02 0.51
CA ALA A 211 -20.87 16.17 -0.39
C ALA A 211 -22.29 16.63 -0.80
N ALA A 212 -23.17 15.68 -1.12
CA ALA A 212 -24.56 15.96 -1.47
C ALA A 212 -25.36 16.57 -0.30
N GLU A 213 -25.16 16.11 0.94
CA GLU A 213 -25.78 16.72 2.13
C GLU A 213 -25.36 18.18 2.29
N LYS A 214 -24.06 18.47 2.14
CA LYS A 214 -23.54 19.85 2.25
C LYS A 214 -24.05 20.78 1.16
N LEU A 215 -24.28 20.24 -0.05
CA LEU A 215 -24.94 20.93 -1.16
C LEU A 215 -26.47 21.00 -1.02
N LYS A 216 -27.06 20.51 0.07
CA LYS A 216 -28.51 20.43 0.30
C LYS A 216 -29.26 19.57 -0.74
N LYS A 217 -28.55 18.69 -1.45
CA LYS A 217 -29.08 17.73 -2.42
C LYS A 217 -29.51 16.44 -1.72
N THR A 218 -30.56 16.54 -0.91
CA THR A 218 -31.02 15.44 -0.03
C THR A 218 -31.41 14.17 -0.80
N GLY A 219 -31.97 14.30 -2.00
CA GLY A 219 -32.30 13.17 -2.88
C GLY A 219 -31.04 12.39 -3.31
N GLU A 220 -30.02 13.10 -3.78
CA GLU A 220 -28.75 12.49 -4.21
C GLU A 220 -28.02 11.81 -3.04
N SER A 221 -28.01 12.45 -1.86
CA SER A 221 -27.44 11.86 -0.65
C SER A 221 -28.15 10.55 -0.27
N LYS A 222 -29.49 10.56 -0.19
CA LYS A 222 -30.27 9.34 0.11
C LYS A 222 -30.03 8.23 -0.93
N SER A 223 -29.94 8.57 -2.21
CA SER A 223 -29.63 7.58 -3.25
C SER A 223 -28.24 6.97 -3.07
N ALA A 224 -27.23 7.76 -2.71
CA ALA A 224 -25.89 7.23 -2.42
C ALA A 224 -25.89 6.30 -1.19
N LEU A 225 -26.56 6.70 -0.10
CA LEU A 225 -26.70 5.85 1.09
C LEU A 225 -27.45 4.54 0.79
N ASN A 226 -28.47 4.58 -0.06
CA ASN A 226 -29.21 3.38 -0.47
C ASN A 226 -28.33 2.41 -1.29
N ARG A 227 -27.44 2.91 -2.15
CA ARG A 227 -26.46 2.06 -2.87
C ARG A 227 -25.53 1.33 -1.90
N ILE A 228 -25.04 2.02 -0.86
CA ILE A 228 -24.17 1.42 0.17
C ILE A 228 -24.88 0.25 0.86
N VAL A 229 -26.15 0.41 1.20
CA VAL A 229 -26.92 -0.62 1.92
C VAL A 229 -27.38 -1.75 1.00
N ALA A 230 -27.60 -1.47 -0.28
CA ALA A 230 -27.96 -2.48 -1.27
C ALA A 230 -26.76 -3.37 -1.67
N PHE A 231 -25.53 -2.87 -1.54
CA PHE A 231 -24.34 -3.65 -1.86
C PHE A 231 -24.14 -4.80 -0.87
N ASN A 232 -24.34 -6.03 -1.35
CA ASN A 232 -24.24 -7.24 -0.55
C ASN A 232 -23.09 -8.12 -1.04
N LYS A 233 -21.90 -7.93 -0.47
CA LYS A 233 -20.74 -8.81 -0.69
C LYS A 233 -20.49 -9.66 0.55
N GLN A 234 -20.15 -10.92 0.34
CA GLN A 234 -19.78 -11.83 1.42
C GLN A 234 -18.44 -11.42 2.05
N GLY A 235 -18.34 -11.58 3.36
CA GLY A 235 -17.16 -11.22 4.15
C GLY A 235 -17.29 -9.83 4.78
N ALA A 236 -16.98 -9.73 6.07
CA ALA A 236 -16.96 -8.44 6.75
C ALA A 236 -15.58 -7.77 6.60
N SER A 237 -15.60 -6.46 6.43
CA SER A 237 -14.41 -5.62 6.34
C SER A 237 -14.72 -4.24 6.94
N ILE A 238 -13.78 -3.29 6.83
CA ILE A 238 -14.05 -1.89 7.18
C ILE A 238 -15.30 -1.33 6.48
N ASN A 239 -15.65 -1.82 5.30
CA ASN A 239 -16.82 -1.34 4.57
C ASN A 239 -18.14 -1.78 5.24
N THR A 240 -18.12 -2.77 6.13
CA THR A 240 -19.26 -3.10 7.01
C THR A 240 -19.60 -1.92 7.93
N LEU A 241 -18.59 -1.20 8.42
CA LEU A 241 -18.80 0.03 9.20
C LEU A 241 -19.51 1.09 8.36
N ILE A 242 -19.10 1.26 7.09
CA ILE A 242 -19.74 2.21 6.16
C ILE A 242 -21.23 1.86 6.00
N SER A 243 -21.56 0.60 5.77
CA SER A 243 -22.95 0.14 5.67
C SER A 243 -23.74 0.42 6.95
N ALA A 244 -23.17 0.20 8.13
CA ALA A 244 -23.82 0.50 9.41
C ALA A 244 -24.04 2.02 9.61
N MET A 245 -23.06 2.85 9.25
CA MET A 245 -23.19 4.32 9.31
C MET A 245 -24.26 4.82 8.33
N ALA A 246 -24.33 4.25 7.13
CA ALA A 246 -25.34 4.59 6.14
C ALA A 246 -26.75 4.21 6.60
N LEU A 247 -26.94 3.02 7.18
CA LEU A 247 -28.19 2.60 7.81
C LEU A 247 -28.63 3.60 8.90
N LYS A 248 -27.70 4.06 9.74
CA LYS A 248 -27.97 5.06 10.78
C LYS A 248 -28.43 6.39 10.20
N LYS A 249 -27.80 6.87 9.13
CA LYS A 249 -28.22 8.10 8.41
C LYS A 249 -29.59 7.95 7.73
N LEU A 250 -29.96 6.74 7.32
CA LEU A 250 -31.27 6.42 6.75
C LEU A 250 -32.37 6.18 7.80
N GLY A 251 -32.05 6.26 9.10
CA GLY A 251 -33.02 6.02 10.18
C GLY A 251 -33.27 4.53 10.49
N ARG A 252 -32.48 3.62 9.94
CA ARG A 252 -32.58 2.16 10.09
C ARG A 252 -31.69 1.64 11.23
N GLN A 253 -31.95 2.11 12.44
CA GLN A 253 -31.02 2.02 13.57
C GLN A 253 -30.88 0.59 14.09
N ALA A 254 -32.00 -0.15 14.14
CA ALA A 254 -32.02 -1.55 14.57
C ALA A 254 -31.20 -2.44 13.62
N GLU A 255 -31.28 -2.18 12.31
CA GLU A 255 -30.52 -2.93 11.30
C GLU A 255 -29.03 -2.62 11.39
N ALA A 256 -28.66 -1.35 11.60
CA ALA A 256 -27.27 -0.94 11.79
C ALA A 256 -26.64 -1.64 13.01
N GLN A 257 -27.37 -1.68 14.13
CA GLN A 257 -26.90 -2.33 15.35
C GLN A 257 -26.76 -3.84 15.18
N LYS A 258 -27.73 -4.48 14.53
CA LYS A 258 -27.68 -5.91 14.24
C LYS A 258 -26.47 -6.25 13.37
N LEU A 259 -26.24 -5.51 12.29
CA LEU A 259 -25.11 -5.71 11.38
C LEU A 259 -23.77 -5.67 12.11
N MET A 260 -23.57 -4.67 12.98
CA MET A 260 -22.33 -4.54 13.74
C MET A 260 -22.17 -5.64 14.79
N ASN A 261 -23.24 -6.04 15.48
CA ASN A 261 -23.20 -7.12 16.45
C ASN A 261 -22.86 -8.46 15.76
N ASP A 262 -23.51 -8.76 14.65
CA ASP A 262 -23.26 -9.97 13.86
C ASP A 262 -21.81 -10.01 13.36
N TRP A 263 -21.25 -8.87 12.95
CA TRP A 263 -19.84 -8.78 12.57
C TRP A 263 -18.90 -9.13 13.73
N VAL A 264 -19.03 -8.49 14.89
CA VAL A 264 -18.12 -8.72 16.04
C VAL A 264 -18.26 -10.13 16.64
N VAL A 265 -19.46 -10.73 16.56
CA VAL A 265 -19.66 -12.13 16.98
C VAL A 265 -18.91 -13.10 16.07
N ARG A 266 -18.98 -12.87 14.75
CA ARG A 266 -18.34 -13.72 13.74
C ARG A 266 -16.83 -13.49 13.64
N ASP A 267 -16.39 -12.25 13.81
CA ASP A 267 -14.99 -11.82 13.66
C ASP A 267 -14.52 -11.09 14.93
N LYS A 268 -13.63 -11.74 15.68
CA LYS A 268 -13.04 -11.21 16.91
C LYS A 268 -11.79 -10.37 16.67
N SER A 269 -11.50 -10.00 15.42
CA SER A 269 -10.34 -9.18 15.05
C SER A 269 -10.33 -7.82 15.74
N ARG A 270 -9.13 -7.23 15.86
CA ARG A 270 -8.98 -5.84 16.33
C ARG A 270 -9.74 -4.85 15.45
N LEU A 271 -9.86 -5.12 14.15
CA LEU A 271 -10.60 -4.28 13.21
C LEU A 271 -12.10 -4.25 13.53
N ALA A 272 -12.71 -5.41 13.75
CA ALA A 272 -14.13 -5.49 14.10
C ALA A 272 -14.44 -4.77 15.42
N GLN A 273 -13.58 -4.97 16.43
CA GLN A 273 -13.72 -4.28 17.73
C GLN A 273 -13.53 -2.77 17.58
N TRP A 274 -12.53 -2.33 16.81
CA TRP A 274 -12.27 -0.93 16.52
C TRP A 274 -13.46 -0.26 15.83
N ALA A 275 -14.02 -0.92 14.81
CA ALA A 275 -15.18 -0.42 14.08
C ALA A 275 -16.44 -0.34 14.96
N MET A 276 -16.67 -1.33 15.83
CA MET A 276 -17.78 -1.31 16.79
C MET A 276 -17.69 -0.12 17.76
N ARG A 277 -16.49 0.18 18.29
CA ARG A 277 -16.30 1.32 19.19
C ARG A 277 -16.67 2.64 18.50
N LEU A 278 -16.21 2.84 17.27
CA LEU A 278 -16.53 4.02 16.48
C LEU A 278 -18.03 4.12 16.17
N PHE A 279 -18.66 3.00 15.79
CA PHE A 279 -20.10 2.96 15.56
C PHE A 279 -20.91 3.38 16.80
N GLN A 280 -20.43 3.02 18.00
CA GLN A 280 -21.00 3.41 19.30
C GLN A 280 -20.65 4.84 19.74
N GLY A 281 -19.89 5.59 18.94
CA GLY A 281 -19.41 6.94 19.31
C GLY A 281 -18.35 6.93 20.41
N ARG A 282 -17.68 5.79 20.65
CA ARG A 282 -16.61 5.66 21.63
C ARG A 282 -15.25 5.91 20.97
N PRO A 283 -14.28 6.51 21.67
CA PRO A 283 -12.90 6.58 21.20
C PRO A 283 -12.36 5.19 20.89
N ALA A 284 -11.60 5.06 19.81
CA ALA A 284 -10.94 3.82 19.41
C ALA A 284 -9.43 4.04 19.31
N ASP A 285 -8.66 2.99 19.58
CA ASP A 285 -7.20 3.05 19.55
C ASP A 285 -6.68 3.36 18.14
N ASP A 286 -5.42 3.80 18.05
CA ASP A 286 -4.78 4.05 16.77
C ASP A 286 -4.44 2.72 16.07
N LEU A 287 -5.39 2.24 15.25
CA LEU A 287 -5.24 1.04 14.45
C LEU A 287 -4.61 1.39 13.11
N MET A 288 -3.66 0.56 12.68
CA MET A 288 -3.06 0.60 11.36
C MET A 288 -3.44 -0.70 10.64
N ALA A 289 -3.95 -0.57 9.41
CA ALA A 289 -4.21 -1.70 8.52
C ALA A 289 -3.72 -1.34 7.12
N ASP A 290 -3.15 -2.33 6.43
CA ASP A 290 -2.76 -2.18 5.03
C ASP A 290 -3.95 -2.48 4.11
N ASP A 291 -4.94 -1.59 4.17
CA ASP A 291 -6.15 -1.64 3.35
C ASP A 291 -6.53 -0.21 2.95
N SER A 292 -6.79 0.00 1.66
CA SER A 292 -7.05 1.33 1.10
C SER A 292 -8.34 1.95 1.66
N ASN A 293 -9.41 1.14 1.75
CA ASN A 293 -10.68 1.61 2.29
C ASN A 293 -10.55 1.95 3.78
N PHE A 294 -9.74 1.20 4.53
CA PHE A 294 -9.41 1.50 5.92
C PHE A 294 -8.74 2.86 6.05
N ARG A 295 -7.73 3.15 5.22
CA ARG A 295 -7.06 4.45 5.24
C ARG A 295 -8.02 5.60 4.94
N VAL A 296 -8.87 5.45 3.91
CA VAL A 296 -9.90 6.46 3.55
C VAL A 296 -10.89 6.69 4.71
N ILE A 297 -11.46 5.63 5.28
CA ILE A 297 -12.45 5.76 6.36
C ILE A 297 -11.81 6.27 7.65
N ARG A 298 -10.60 5.83 7.98
CA ARG A 298 -9.85 6.37 9.12
C ARG A 298 -9.61 7.87 8.96
N GLU A 299 -9.27 8.35 7.77
CA GLU A 299 -9.09 9.77 7.52
C GLU A 299 -10.42 10.54 7.58
N CYS A 300 -11.50 10.00 7.00
CA CYS A 300 -12.86 10.55 7.13
C CYS A 300 -13.22 10.81 8.61
N ILE A 301 -12.99 9.83 9.47
CA ILE A 301 -13.28 9.91 10.91
C ILE A 301 -12.41 10.96 11.60
N LYS A 302 -11.11 11.04 11.29
CA LYS A 302 -10.21 12.07 11.84
C LYS A 302 -10.66 13.49 11.47
N LEU A 303 -11.25 13.65 10.30
CA LEU A 303 -11.79 14.92 9.83
C LEU A 303 -13.18 15.26 10.39
N GLY A 304 -13.81 14.35 11.14
CA GLY A 304 -15.14 14.54 11.71
C GLY A 304 -16.27 14.51 10.66
N LEU A 305 -16.06 13.76 9.58
CA LEU A 305 -16.97 13.61 8.44
C LEU A 305 -17.80 12.32 8.52
#